data_AF-A0A9Q0YXD0-F1
#
_entry.id   AF-A0A9Q0YXD0-F1
#
_cell.length_a   1.000
_cell.length_b   1.000
_cell.length_c   1.000
_cell.angle_alpha   90.00
_cell.angle_beta   90.00
_cell.angle_gamma   90.00
#
_symmetry.space_group_name_H-M   'P 1'
#
loop_
_entity.id
_entity.type
_entity.pdbx_description
1 polymer ?
#
loop_
_entity_poly.entity_id
_entity_poly.type
_entity_poly.pdbx_seq_one_letter_code
_entity_poly.pdbx_strand_id
1 'polypeptide(L)'
;MQSSAVLVDLVWLAITLSGQRFLIEGVDSDEFELKDFKEASRFHVSQLPLSILAADGSDSWSVFQRMNLPAWVDSNGILFNTVEEFDQLGLMYFRKRLGRPAWAIGPVLLSVDHRARAGKQSGISADFLKNWLDTKPVSSVLYVSFGSNNTISTSQMMQLALALEGSGKNFIWVVRPPIGFDINSEFKDREWLPEGFEERIKDSGRGLLVQKWAPQVEILSHKSICAFLSHCGWNSVLEALNNGVPLLGWAMAGEQFFNVKFLEERVGGLCGNR
;
A
#
# COMPACT_ATOMS: atom_id res chain seq x y z
N MET A 1 18.58 -7.51 -3.58
CA MET A 1 17.24 -8.06 -3.31
C MET A 1 16.82 -7.45 -1.99
N GLN A 2 15.68 -6.79 -1.95
CA GLN A 2 15.28 -5.91 -0.85
C GLN A 2 13.86 -6.34 -0.41
N SER A 3 13.40 -6.07 0.81
CA SER A 3 12.20 -6.68 1.43
C SER A 3 11.18 -5.63 1.90
N SER A 4 9.86 -5.84 1.77
CA SER A 4 8.88 -4.72 1.64
C SER A 4 8.37 -4.01 2.89
N ALA A 5 7.87 -4.69 3.91
CA ALA A 5 7.49 -4.02 5.16
C ALA A 5 8.66 -3.94 6.15
N VAL A 6 9.51 -4.97 6.08
CA VAL A 6 10.67 -5.17 6.93
C VAL A 6 11.66 -4.01 6.76
N LEU A 7 11.87 -3.50 5.55
CA LEU A 7 13.05 -2.69 5.25
C LEU A 7 12.96 -1.21 5.59
N VAL A 8 11.78 -0.61 5.65
CA VAL A 8 11.64 0.72 6.27
C VAL A 8 11.98 0.64 7.75
N ASP A 9 11.51 -0.40 8.42
CA ASP A 9 11.87 -0.69 9.80
C ASP A 9 13.35 -1.13 9.93
N LEU A 10 13.93 -1.80 8.92
CA LEU A 10 15.36 -2.15 8.90
C LEU A 10 16.25 -0.94 8.72
N VAL A 11 15.88 -0.02 7.83
CA VAL A 11 16.59 1.23 7.58
C VAL A 11 16.50 2.07 8.84
N TRP A 12 15.34 2.16 9.49
CA TRP A 12 15.21 2.80 10.80
C TRP A 12 16.03 2.12 11.91
N LEU A 13 15.99 0.79 12.00
CA LEU A 13 16.77 0.00 12.96
C LEU A 13 18.28 0.18 12.71
N ALA A 14 18.71 0.16 11.44
CA ALA A 14 20.09 0.39 11.03
C ALA A 14 20.53 1.81 11.39
N ILE A 15 19.77 2.84 11.01
CA ILE A 15 20.01 4.27 11.34
C ILE A 15 20.17 4.44 12.85
N THR A 16 19.21 3.89 13.60
CA THR A 16 19.11 4.14 15.03
C THR A 16 20.15 3.37 15.84
N LEU A 17 20.44 2.11 15.48
CA LEU A 17 21.41 1.28 16.20
C LEU A 17 22.86 1.53 15.79
N SER A 18 23.12 1.94 14.54
CA SER A 18 24.47 2.26 14.07
C SER A 18 24.89 3.69 14.41
N GLY A 19 23.95 4.55 14.83
CA GLY A 19 24.17 5.98 14.99
C GLY A 19 24.49 6.69 13.67
N GLN A 20 24.30 6.05 12.52
CA GLN A 20 24.46 6.70 11.22
C GLN A 20 23.34 7.72 11.04
N ARG A 21 23.70 9.00 11.15
CA ARG A 21 22.90 10.06 10.53
C ARG A 21 22.98 9.87 9.03
N PHE A 22 21.85 9.77 8.34
CA PHE A 22 21.79 10.18 6.95
C PHE A 22 21.85 11.71 6.91
N LEU A 23 23.00 12.28 7.25
CA LEU A 23 23.34 13.54 6.62
C LEU A 23 23.65 13.14 5.17
N ILE A 24 22.72 13.40 4.26
CA ILE A 24 23.00 13.44 2.82
C ILE A 24 23.86 14.70 2.57
N GLU A 25 24.98 14.81 3.29
CA GLU A 25 26.01 15.80 3.04
C GLU A 25 27.23 15.02 2.57
N GLY A 26 27.45 15.03 1.25
CA GLY A 26 28.67 14.52 0.62
C GLY A 26 28.61 13.13 0.00
N VAL A 27 27.44 12.65 -0.44
CA VAL A 27 27.35 11.42 -1.26
C VAL A 27 27.01 11.81 -2.70
N ASP A 28 27.99 11.79 -3.60
CA ASP A 28 27.82 11.99 -5.06
C ASP A 28 27.08 10.81 -5.75
N SER A 29 26.34 9.99 -5.00
CA SER A 29 25.74 8.73 -5.46
C SER A 29 24.30 8.62 -4.95
N ASP A 30 23.37 8.39 -5.87
CA ASP A 30 21.96 8.10 -5.59
C ASP A 30 21.73 6.73 -4.91
N GLU A 31 22.81 5.96 -4.72
CA GLU A 31 22.80 4.68 -4.03
C GLU A 31 23.59 4.71 -2.71
N PHE A 32 23.08 4.00 -1.69
CA PHE A 32 23.76 3.79 -0.41
C PHE A 32 23.73 2.33 0.05
N GLU A 33 24.68 1.96 0.92
CA GLU A 33 24.79 0.62 1.50
C GLU A 33 24.56 0.67 3.02
N LEU A 34 23.88 -0.36 3.55
CA LEU A 34 23.79 -0.57 4.99
C LEU A 34 25.06 -1.27 5.46
N LYS A 35 25.92 -0.56 6.21
CA LYS A 35 27.25 -1.07 6.61
C LYS A 35 27.19 -2.36 7.42
N ASP A 36 26.12 -2.52 8.18
CA ASP A 36 25.80 -3.66 9.04
C ASP A 36 24.92 -4.73 8.35
N PHE A 37 24.57 -4.53 7.08
CA PHE A 37 23.81 -5.49 6.27
C PHE A 37 24.29 -5.53 4.82
N LYS A 38 25.51 -6.03 4.62
CA LYS A 38 26.13 -6.13 3.29
C LYS A 38 25.39 -7.08 2.34
N GLU A 39 24.56 -7.96 2.88
CA GLU A 39 23.71 -8.86 2.10
C GLU A 39 22.48 -8.14 1.53
N ALA A 40 22.06 -7.01 2.11
CA ALA A 40 21.23 -6.08 1.37
C ALA A 40 22.07 -5.45 0.26
N SER A 41 21.56 -5.56 -0.97
CA SER A 41 22.09 -4.80 -2.10
C SER A 41 22.03 -3.29 -1.82
N ARG A 42 22.69 -2.50 -2.66
CA ARG A 42 22.56 -1.03 -2.64
C ARG A 42 21.09 -0.59 -2.69
N PHE A 43 20.77 0.43 -1.91
CA PHE A 43 19.47 1.10 -1.91
C PHE A 43 19.56 2.37 -2.72
N HIS A 44 18.62 2.55 -3.63
CA HIS A 44 18.48 3.82 -4.32
C HIS A 44 17.66 4.78 -3.45
N VAL A 45 18.07 6.04 -3.36
CA VAL A 45 17.39 7.06 -2.52
C VAL A 45 15.91 7.22 -2.87
N SER A 46 15.52 6.98 -4.12
CA SER A 46 14.10 6.99 -4.55
C SER A 46 13.24 5.88 -3.95
N GLN A 47 13.84 4.86 -3.33
CA GLN A 47 13.13 3.80 -2.62
C GLN A 47 12.77 4.22 -1.19
N LEU A 48 13.34 5.33 -0.69
CA LEU A 48 13.03 5.87 0.63
C LEU A 48 11.91 6.91 0.56
N PRO A 49 10.95 6.90 1.50
CA PRO A 49 10.02 8.00 1.64
C PRO A 49 10.75 9.28 2.05
N LEU A 50 10.22 10.43 1.62
CA LEU A 50 10.74 11.76 1.96
C LEU A 50 10.89 11.97 3.47
N SER A 51 10.03 11.37 4.29
CA SER A 51 10.12 11.45 5.74
C SER A 51 11.39 10.82 6.30
N ILE A 52 11.91 9.75 5.69
CA ILE A 52 13.19 9.13 6.09
C ILE A 52 14.36 9.99 5.58
N LEU A 53 14.26 10.50 4.35
CA LEU A 53 15.30 11.35 3.77
C LEU A 53 15.48 12.66 4.54
N ALA A 54 14.39 13.21 5.09
CA ALA A 54 14.40 14.43 5.88
C ALA A 54 14.61 14.19 7.39
N ALA A 55 14.71 12.94 7.83
CA ALA A 55 14.78 12.63 9.24
C ALA A 55 16.12 13.06 9.85
N ASP A 56 16.06 13.86 10.91
CA ASP A 56 17.22 14.35 11.65
C ASP A 56 17.41 13.63 13.00
N GLY A 57 16.51 12.70 13.31
CA GLY A 57 16.41 12.03 14.59
C GLY A 57 15.56 12.80 15.61
N SER A 58 15.18 14.05 15.41
CA SER A 58 14.35 14.81 16.35
C SER A 58 12.86 14.79 16.00
N ASP A 59 12.52 14.45 14.75
CA ASP A 59 11.14 14.35 14.29
C ASP A 59 10.32 13.29 15.07
N SER A 60 9.00 13.46 15.07
CA SER A 60 8.10 12.62 15.88
C SER A 60 8.18 11.14 15.54
N TRP A 61 8.44 10.79 14.28
CA TRP A 61 8.56 9.40 13.85
C TRP A 61 9.88 8.80 14.33
N SER A 62 11.00 9.52 14.20
CA SER A 62 12.29 9.15 14.80
C SER A 62 12.19 8.89 16.30
N VAL A 63 11.52 9.79 17.03
CA VAL A 63 11.34 9.69 18.49
C VAL A 63 10.52 8.46 18.82
N PHE A 64 9.41 8.25 18.10
CA PHE A 64 8.55 7.07 18.26
C PHE A 64 9.35 5.77 18.04
N GLN A 65 10.11 5.67 16.95
CA GLN A 65 10.91 4.47 16.68
C GLN A 65 11.95 4.22 17.78
N ARG A 66 12.70 5.25 18.21
CA ARG A 66 13.65 5.12 19.32
C ARG A 66 13.02 4.61 20.61
N MET A 67 11.80 5.03 20.93
CA MET A 67 11.09 4.55 22.12
C MET A 67 10.64 3.10 22.01
N ASN A 68 10.31 2.63 20.80
CA ASN A 68 9.79 1.27 20.58
C ASN A 68 10.89 0.23 20.34
N LEU A 69 12.03 0.61 19.78
CA LEU A 69 13.11 -0.30 19.44
C LEU A 69 13.62 -1.16 20.61
N PRO A 70 13.80 -0.64 21.84
CA PRO A 70 14.18 -1.48 22.98
C PRO A 70 13.20 -2.63 23.21
N ALA A 71 11.89 -2.37 23.12
CA ALA A 71 10.86 -3.40 23.27
C ALA A 71 10.92 -4.47 22.17
N TRP A 72 11.35 -4.11 20.96
CA TRP A 72 11.56 -5.07 19.88
C TRP A 72 12.76 -5.97 20.17
N VAL A 73 13.87 -5.40 20.67
CA VAL A 73 15.08 -6.14 21.06
C VAL A 73 14.81 -7.06 22.25
N ASP A 74 13.99 -6.62 23.20
CA ASP A 74 13.62 -7.39 24.39
C ASP A 74 12.60 -8.51 24.10
N SER A 75 12.02 -8.54 22.89
CA SER A 75 11.09 -9.59 22.49
C SER A 75 11.78 -10.95 22.34
N ASN A 76 11.02 -12.04 22.49
CA ASN A 76 11.53 -13.39 22.23
C ASN A 76 11.62 -13.71 20.73
N GLY A 77 11.04 -12.88 19.88
CA GLY A 77 11.03 -13.01 18.43
C GLY A 77 9.93 -12.13 17.81
N ILE A 78 10.00 -11.96 16.49
CA ILE A 78 9.09 -11.07 15.75
C ILE A 78 8.30 -11.87 14.72
N LEU A 79 7.01 -11.57 14.63
CA LEU A 79 6.11 -12.12 13.60
C LEU A 79 5.93 -11.08 12.51
N PHE A 80 6.26 -11.45 11.27
CA PHE A 80 6.04 -10.64 10.09
C PHE A 80 4.88 -11.23 9.30
N ASN A 81 3.87 -10.39 9.02
CA ASN A 81 2.83 -10.76 8.06
C ASN A 81 3.41 -10.69 6.65
N THR A 82 4.19 -11.68 6.27
CA THR A 82 4.81 -11.84 4.95
C THR A 82 4.99 -13.33 4.66
N VAL A 83 5.40 -13.66 3.45
CA VAL A 83 5.76 -15.02 3.03
C VAL A 83 7.28 -15.10 2.96
N GLU A 84 7.87 -16.18 3.49
CA GLU A 84 9.33 -16.33 3.63
C GLU A 84 10.03 -16.14 2.27
N GLU A 85 9.47 -16.73 1.21
CA GLU A 85 9.99 -16.69 -0.16
C GLU A 85 10.05 -15.26 -0.74
N PHE A 86 9.19 -14.33 -0.30
CA PHE A 86 9.24 -12.93 -0.75
C PHE A 86 10.28 -12.12 0.02
N ASP A 87 10.45 -12.37 1.32
CA ASP A 87 11.16 -11.47 2.24
C ASP A 87 12.38 -12.11 2.92
N GLN A 88 12.99 -13.14 2.30
CA GLN A 88 14.13 -13.89 2.86
C GLN A 88 15.24 -13.00 3.44
N LEU A 89 15.65 -11.96 2.70
CA LEU A 89 16.73 -11.07 3.14
C LEU A 89 16.32 -10.19 4.32
N GLY A 90 15.09 -9.67 4.30
CA GLY A 90 14.58 -8.88 5.41
C GLY A 90 14.51 -9.69 6.71
N LEU A 91 13.96 -10.90 6.61
CA LEU A 91 13.87 -11.84 7.73
C LEU A 91 15.26 -12.25 8.23
N MET A 92 16.20 -12.52 7.32
CA MET A 92 17.59 -12.82 7.67
C MET A 92 18.23 -11.68 8.46
N TYR A 93 18.03 -10.43 8.05
CA TYR A 93 18.59 -9.29 8.78
C TYR A 93 18.03 -9.19 10.19
N PHE A 94 16.71 -9.26 10.37
CA PHE A 94 16.11 -9.23 11.70
C PHE A 94 16.63 -10.36 12.59
N ARG A 95 16.75 -11.58 12.05
CA ARG A 95 17.34 -12.73 12.77
C ARG A 95 18.76 -12.45 13.23
N LYS A 96 19.61 -11.91 12.34
CA LYS A 96 21.01 -11.58 12.64
C LYS A 96 21.14 -10.44 13.64
N ARG A 97 20.36 -9.37 13.48
CA ARG A 97 20.50 -8.15 14.29
C ARG A 97 19.91 -8.27 15.68
N LEU A 98 18.79 -8.96 15.81
CA LEU A 98 18.16 -9.14 17.11
C LEU A 98 18.71 -10.36 17.84
N GLY A 99 19.34 -11.31 17.14
CA GLY A 99 19.74 -12.59 17.73
C GLY A 99 18.54 -13.41 18.19
N ARG A 100 17.37 -13.16 17.61
CA ARG A 100 16.07 -13.78 17.93
C ARG A 100 15.43 -14.32 16.66
N PRO A 101 14.51 -15.29 16.78
CA PRO A 101 13.73 -15.72 15.64
C PRO A 101 12.88 -14.58 15.05
N ALA A 102 12.80 -14.56 13.72
CA ALA A 102 11.82 -13.77 12.97
C ALA A 102 11.06 -14.72 12.05
N TRP A 103 9.74 -14.75 12.15
CA TRP A 103 8.90 -15.68 11.41
C TRP A 103 8.01 -14.95 10.41
N ALA A 104 8.06 -15.39 9.15
CA ALA A 104 7.01 -15.12 8.20
C ALA A 104 5.77 -15.95 8.56
N ILE A 105 4.64 -15.28 8.82
CA ILE A 105 3.36 -15.93 9.16
C ILE A 105 2.24 -15.62 8.15
N GLY A 106 2.58 -14.95 7.06
CA GLY A 106 1.63 -14.44 6.08
C GLY A 106 1.28 -15.42 4.96
N PRO A 107 0.27 -15.07 4.13
CA PRO A 107 -0.56 -13.87 4.28
C PRO A 107 -1.64 -14.07 5.36
N VAL A 108 -1.59 -13.28 6.43
CA VAL A 108 -2.64 -13.19 7.45
C VAL A 108 -3.67 -12.20 6.95
N LEU A 109 -4.76 -12.72 6.40
CA LEU A 109 -5.86 -11.93 5.86
C LEU A 109 -7.02 -11.89 6.87
N LEU A 110 -7.54 -10.70 7.16
CA LEU A 110 -8.74 -10.56 7.98
C LEU A 110 -9.96 -11.00 7.18
N SER A 111 -10.75 -11.95 7.70
CA SER A 111 -12.02 -12.34 7.06
C SER A 111 -13.09 -11.25 7.20
N VAL A 112 -14.10 -11.35 6.34
CA VAL A 112 -15.26 -10.44 6.27
C VAL A 112 -15.95 -10.28 7.64
N ASP A 113 -16.21 -11.39 8.32
CA ASP A 113 -16.91 -11.43 9.61
C ASP A 113 -16.12 -10.73 10.72
N HIS A 114 -14.79 -10.73 10.63
CA HIS A 114 -13.93 -10.04 11.59
C HIS A 114 -13.81 -8.53 11.28
N ARG A 115 -13.96 -8.10 10.02
CA ARG A 115 -13.94 -6.68 9.64
C ARG A 115 -15.25 -5.95 9.95
N ALA A 116 -16.39 -6.62 9.81
CA ALA A 116 -17.68 -6.08 10.25
C ALA A 116 -17.69 -5.79 11.77
N ARG A 117 -17.03 -6.65 12.56
CA ARG A 117 -16.80 -6.46 14.01
C ARG A 117 -15.84 -5.31 14.35
N ALA A 118 -15.03 -4.86 13.40
CA ALA A 118 -14.11 -3.71 13.57
C ALA A 118 -14.79 -2.35 13.32
N GLY A 119 -16.13 -2.30 13.26
CA GLY A 119 -16.90 -1.05 13.14
C GLY A 119 -16.83 -0.37 11.78
N LYS A 120 -16.29 -1.03 10.74
CA LYS A 120 -16.23 -0.48 9.38
C LYS A 120 -17.47 -0.89 8.61
N GLN A 121 -18.48 -0.03 8.59
CA GLN A 121 -19.66 -0.25 7.75
C GLN A 121 -19.31 0.05 6.28
N SER A 122 -19.60 -0.92 5.41
CA SER A 122 -19.40 -0.78 3.97
C SER A 122 -20.27 0.31 3.39
N GLY A 123 -19.71 1.13 2.48
CA GLY A 123 -20.48 2.10 1.71
C GLY A 123 -21.37 1.48 0.63
N ILE A 124 -21.33 0.16 0.49
CA ILE A 124 -22.10 -0.60 -0.49
C ILE A 124 -22.56 -1.94 0.11
N SER A 125 -23.77 -2.39 -0.23
CA SER A 125 -24.23 -3.72 0.20
C SER A 125 -23.46 -4.83 -0.53
N ALA A 126 -23.15 -5.91 0.20
CA ALA A 126 -22.41 -7.04 -0.35
C ALA A 126 -23.16 -7.68 -1.53
N ASP A 127 -24.49 -7.83 -1.40
CA ASP A 127 -25.33 -8.40 -2.47
C ASP A 127 -25.35 -7.54 -3.72
N PHE A 128 -25.46 -6.22 -3.59
CA PHE A 128 -25.44 -5.32 -4.74
C PHE A 128 -24.08 -5.37 -5.45
N LEU A 129 -22.99 -5.29 -4.68
CA LEU A 129 -21.64 -5.35 -5.23
C LEU A 129 -21.41 -6.67 -5.98
N LYS A 130 -21.78 -7.80 -5.36
CA LYS A 130 -21.67 -9.12 -5.96
C LYS A 130 -22.48 -9.20 -7.26
N ASN A 131 -23.75 -8.79 -7.23
CA ASN A 131 -24.61 -8.80 -8.40
C ASN A 131 -24.04 -7.94 -9.54
N TRP A 132 -23.51 -6.75 -9.23
CA TRP A 132 -22.88 -5.90 -10.22
C TRP A 132 -21.64 -6.57 -10.83
N LEU A 133 -20.77 -7.15 -10.00
CA LEU A 133 -19.57 -7.87 -10.44
C LEU A 133 -19.89 -9.10 -11.30
N ASP A 134 -20.97 -9.82 -10.97
CA ASP A 134 -21.46 -11.00 -11.70
C ASP A 134 -21.93 -10.65 -13.13
N THR A 135 -22.35 -9.40 -13.37
CA THR A 135 -22.69 -8.93 -14.73
C THR A 135 -21.47 -8.67 -15.62
N LYS A 136 -20.26 -8.65 -15.07
CA LYS A 136 -19.05 -8.27 -15.81
C LYS A 136 -18.32 -9.49 -16.37
N PRO A 137 -17.73 -9.39 -17.57
CA PRO A 137 -16.84 -10.44 -18.09
C PRO A 137 -15.69 -10.74 -17.12
N VAL A 138 -15.16 -11.96 -17.21
CA VAL A 138 -13.94 -12.36 -16.49
C VAL A 138 -12.79 -11.40 -16.82
N SER A 139 -12.01 -11.03 -15.81
CA SER A 139 -10.85 -10.13 -15.95
C SER A 139 -11.13 -8.86 -16.75
N SER A 140 -12.23 -8.15 -16.43
CA SER A 140 -12.65 -6.94 -17.14
C SER A 140 -12.82 -5.69 -16.26
N VAL A 141 -12.69 -5.83 -14.94
CA VAL A 141 -12.91 -4.76 -13.96
C VAL A 141 -11.59 -4.34 -13.32
N LEU A 142 -11.29 -3.04 -13.37
CA LEU A 142 -10.22 -2.44 -12.59
C LEU A 142 -10.73 -2.09 -11.19
N TYR A 143 -10.07 -2.57 -10.15
CA TYR A 143 -10.31 -2.11 -8.79
C TYR A 143 -9.35 -0.96 -8.44
N VAL A 144 -9.87 0.11 -7.84
CA VAL A 144 -9.09 1.30 -7.46
C VAL A 144 -9.32 1.62 -5.98
N SER A 145 -8.25 1.58 -5.18
CA SER A 145 -8.29 1.89 -3.75
C SER A 145 -6.93 2.33 -3.20
N PHE A 146 -6.91 3.47 -2.51
CA PHE A 146 -5.72 4.03 -1.88
C PHE A 146 -5.60 3.69 -0.39
N GLY A 147 -6.30 2.63 0.04
CA GLY A 147 -6.27 2.14 1.42
C GLY A 147 -7.21 2.91 2.36
N SER A 148 -7.00 2.74 3.67
CA SER A 148 -7.87 3.34 4.68
C SER A 148 -7.50 4.77 5.06
N ASN A 149 -6.23 5.13 4.91
CA ASN A 149 -5.66 6.35 5.49
C ASN A 149 -5.16 7.36 4.45
N ASN A 150 -5.17 7.01 3.15
CA ASN A 150 -4.71 7.91 2.09
C ASN A 150 -5.87 8.32 1.19
N THR A 151 -5.68 9.48 0.55
CA THR A 151 -6.57 10.05 -0.45
C THR A 151 -5.73 10.92 -1.38
N ILE A 152 -6.23 11.20 -2.58
CA ILE A 152 -5.54 12.00 -3.60
C ILE A 152 -6.05 13.45 -3.59
N SER A 153 -5.33 14.38 -4.22
CA SER A 153 -5.79 15.77 -4.33
C SER A 153 -7.06 15.86 -5.18
N THR A 154 -7.83 16.94 -5.04
CA THR A 154 -9.00 17.19 -5.90
C THR A 154 -8.64 17.20 -7.38
N SER A 155 -7.48 17.77 -7.74
CA SER A 155 -7.00 17.75 -9.13
C SER A 155 -6.69 16.34 -9.63
N GLN A 156 -6.07 15.50 -8.80
CA GLN A 156 -5.83 14.09 -9.13
C GLN A 156 -7.13 13.30 -9.23
N MET A 157 -8.12 13.55 -8.36
CA MET A 157 -9.46 12.93 -8.46
C MET A 157 -10.12 13.26 -9.80
N MET A 158 -10.09 14.53 -10.20
CA MET A 158 -10.65 14.99 -11.46
C MET A 158 -10.00 14.28 -12.66
N GLN A 159 -8.67 14.20 -12.68
CA GLN A 159 -7.94 13.53 -13.77
C GLN A 159 -8.15 12.01 -13.77
N LEU A 160 -8.18 11.38 -12.60
CA LEU A 160 -8.43 9.94 -12.49
C LEU A 160 -9.85 9.60 -12.97
N ALA A 161 -10.85 10.40 -12.62
CA ALA A 161 -12.22 10.24 -13.09
C ALA A 161 -12.31 10.31 -14.63
N LEU A 162 -11.69 11.34 -15.23
CA LEU A 162 -11.63 11.50 -16.69
C LEU A 162 -10.93 10.31 -17.36
N ALA A 163 -9.82 9.84 -16.79
CA ALA A 163 -9.08 8.71 -17.31
C ALA A 163 -9.89 7.40 -17.24
N LEU A 164 -10.56 7.15 -16.11
CA LEU A 164 -11.41 5.98 -15.92
C LEU A 164 -12.59 5.98 -16.90
N GLU A 165 -13.29 7.12 -17.04
CA GLU A 165 -14.40 7.27 -17.98
C GLU A 165 -13.96 7.06 -19.43
N GLY A 166 -12.89 7.75 -19.83
CA GLY A 166 -12.31 7.71 -21.17
C GLY A 166 -11.69 6.37 -21.55
N SER A 167 -11.28 5.55 -20.56
CA SER A 167 -10.68 4.22 -20.81
C SER A 167 -11.64 3.23 -21.46
N GLY A 168 -12.96 3.45 -21.38
CA GLY A 168 -13.94 2.49 -21.84
C GLY A 168 -14.09 1.24 -20.96
N LYS A 169 -13.30 1.10 -19.88
CA LYS A 169 -13.22 -0.12 -19.06
C LYS A 169 -14.20 -0.12 -17.89
N ASN A 170 -14.48 -1.30 -17.34
CA ASN A 170 -15.25 -1.42 -16.11
C ASN A 170 -14.34 -1.11 -14.92
N PHE A 171 -14.87 -0.45 -13.89
CA PHE A 171 -14.10 -0.15 -12.69
C PHE A 171 -14.93 -0.06 -11.42
N ILE A 172 -14.29 -0.32 -10.29
CA ILE A 172 -14.77 0.01 -8.96
C ILE A 172 -13.76 0.97 -8.34
N TRP A 173 -14.21 2.13 -7.87
CA TRP A 173 -13.33 3.10 -7.23
C TRP A 173 -13.82 3.42 -5.82
N VAL A 174 -12.97 3.14 -4.84
CA VAL A 174 -13.19 3.55 -3.44
C VAL A 174 -12.80 5.01 -3.30
N VAL A 175 -13.79 5.87 -3.05
CA VAL A 175 -13.62 7.32 -2.95
C VAL A 175 -13.69 7.81 -1.50
N ARG A 176 -12.90 8.84 -1.22
CA ARG A 176 -12.81 9.54 0.07
C ARG A 176 -12.63 11.03 -0.20
N PRO A 177 -12.95 11.91 0.77
CA PRO A 177 -12.64 13.32 0.66
C PRO A 177 -11.17 13.55 0.27
N PRO A 178 -10.88 14.56 -0.59
CA PRO A 178 -9.53 14.79 -1.09
C PRO A 178 -8.60 15.34 -0.01
N ILE A 179 -7.31 15.41 -0.32
CA ILE A 179 -6.30 15.99 0.56
C ILE A 179 -6.72 17.40 0.99
N GLY A 180 -6.65 17.69 2.29
CA GLY A 180 -7.06 18.97 2.89
C GLY A 180 -8.46 18.95 3.51
N PHE A 181 -9.20 17.84 3.38
CA PHE A 181 -10.50 17.64 4.00
C PHE A 181 -10.45 16.51 5.02
N ASP A 182 -11.40 16.48 5.96
CA ASP A 182 -11.55 15.35 6.89
C ASP A 182 -11.92 14.08 6.10
N ILE A 183 -11.06 13.06 6.18
CA ILE A 183 -11.21 11.78 5.50
C ILE A 183 -12.50 11.02 5.86
N ASN A 184 -13.14 11.37 6.99
CA ASN A 184 -14.39 10.77 7.46
C ASN A 184 -15.62 11.61 7.10
N SER A 185 -15.45 12.79 6.50
CA SER A 185 -16.56 13.63 6.06
C SER A 185 -17.30 13.04 4.86
N GLU A 186 -18.49 13.58 4.58
CA GLU A 186 -19.29 13.14 3.43
C GLU A 186 -18.58 13.41 2.10
N PHE A 187 -18.69 12.45 1.18
CA PHE A 187 -18.09 12.60 -0.13
C PHE A 187 -18.96 13.49 -1.02
N LYS A 188 -18.37 14.57 -1.55
CA LYS A 188 -19.06 15.54 -2.39
C LYS A 188 -18.63 15.38 -3.85
N ASP A 189 -19.31 14.48 -4.53
CA ASP A 189 -19.13 14.19 -5.96
C ASP A 189 -19.12 15.45 -6.84
N ARG A 190 -20.10 16.34 -6.68
CA ARG A 190 -20.24 17.57 -7.48
C ARG A 190 -19.10 18.58 -7.29
N GLU A 191 -18.40 18.52 -6.16
CA GLU A 191 -17.27 19.41 -5.88
C GLU A 191 -15.93 18.81 -6.36
N TRP A 192 -15.79 17.48 -6.39
CA TRP A 192 -14.49 16.82 -6.51
C TRP A 192 -14.33 15.93 -7.74
N LEU A 193 -15.41 15.67 -8.47
CA LEU A 193 -15.42 14.89 -9.70
C LEU A 193 -15.96 15.74 -10.87
N PRO A 194 -15.73 15.32 -12.13
CA PRO A 194 -16.31 16.00 -13.27
C PRO A 194 -17.83 16.05 -13.15
N GLU A 195 -18.44 17.16 -13.54
CA GLU A 195 -19.90 17.35 -13.48
C GLU A 195 -20.61 16.18 -14.17
N GLY A 196 -21.57 15.55 -13.48
CA GLY A 196 -22.37 14.43 -13.99
C GLY A 196 -21.63 13.08 -14.11
N PHE A 197 -20.41 12.97 -13.56
CA PHE A 197 -19.60 11.76 -13.71
C PHE A 197 -20.27 10.52 -13.13
N GLU A 198 -20.82 10.60 -11.90
CA GLU A 198 -21.41 9.45 -11.23
C GLU A 198 -22.65 8.94 -11.99
N GLU A 199 -23.48 9.83 -12.53
CA GLU A 199 -24.63 9.49 -13.36
C GLU A 199 -24.19 8.78 -14.64
N ARG A 200 -23.19 9.32 -15.37
CA ARG A 200 -22.73 8.72 -16.64
C ARG A 200 -22.16 7.31 -16.46
N ILE A 201 -21.43 7.06 -15.38
CA ILE A 201 -20.85 5.73 -15.13
C ILE A 201 -21.91 4.72 -14.67
N LYS A 202 -22.96 5.19 -13.97
CA LYS A 202 -24.13 4.39 -13.60
C LYS A 202 -24.96 4.02 -14.82
N ASP A 203 -25.31 5.00 -15.67
CA ASP A 203 -26.12 4.80 -16.87
C ASP A 203 -25.45 3.87 -17.88
N SER A 204 -24.12 4.00 -18.03
CA SER A 204 -23.35 3.06 -18.88
C SER A 204 -23.13 1.69 -18.23
N GLY A 205 -23.41 1.55 -16.93
CA GLY A 205 -23.18 0.31 -16.16
C GLY A 205 -21.72 -0.09 -16.01
N ARG A 206 -20.76 0.80 -16.31
CA ARG A 206 -19.32 0.51 -16.34
C ARG A 206 -18.59 0.82 -15.04
N GLY A 207 -19.06 1.80 -14.26
CA GLY A 207 -18.37 2.24 -13.06
C GLY A 207 -19.21 2.11 -11.80
N LEU A 208 -18.52 1.94 -10.68
CA LEU A 208 -19.13 1.97 -9.35
C LEU A 208 -18.24 2.78 -8.39
N LEU A 209 -18.82 3.80 -7.75
CA LEU A 209 -18.17 4.51 -6.66
C LEU A 209 -18.58 3.89 -5.32
N VAL A 210 -17.59 3.61 -4.49
CA VAL A 210 -17.80 3.08 -3.14
C VAL A 210 -17.24 4.09 -2.14
N GLN A 211 -18.09 4.67 -1.31
CA GLN A 211 -17.67 5.65 -0.32
C GLN A 211 -17.23 4.96 0.98
N LYS A 212 -16.37 5.61 1.77
CA LYS A 212 -15.94 5.22 3.13
C LYS A 212 -15.18 3.89 3.23
N TRP A 213 -15.78 2.77 2.86
CA TRP A 213 -15.18 1.45 2.96
C TRP A 213 -15.74 0.49 1.93
N ALA A 214 -14.89 -0.39 1.41
CA ALA A 214 -15.25 -1.43 0.48
C ALA A 214 -14.80 -2.81 0.99
N PRO A 215 -15.55 -3.88 0.71
CA PRO A 215 -15.19 -5.26 1.01
C PRO A 215 -14.06 -5.73 0.07
N GLN A 216 -12.84 -5.25 0.34
CA GLN A 216 -11.70 -5.35 -0.57
C GLN A 216 -11.32 -6.80 -0.89
N VAL A 217 -11.36 -7.71 0.09
CA VAL A 217 -11.02 -9.12 -0.13
C VAL A 217 -12.04 -9.77 -1.06
N GLU A 218 -13.31 -9.49 -0.87
CA GLU A 218 -14.41 -10.01 -1.68
C GLU A 218 -14.34 -9.48 -3.10
N ILE A 219 -14.04 -8.19 -3.28
CA ILE A 219 -13.77 -7.60 -4.59
C ILE A 219 -12.61 -8.33 -5.25
N LEU A 220 -11.45 -8.41 -4.60
CA LEU A 220 -10.23 -9.01 -5.17
C LEU A 220 -10.39 -10.51 -5.47
N SER A 221 -11.22 -11.23 -4.71
CA SER A 221 -11.53 -12.64 -4.96
C SER A 221 -12.45 -12.89 -6.15
N HIS A 222 -13.08 -11.84 -6.68
CA HIS A 222 -14.06 -11.99 -7.76
C HIS A 222 -13.39 -12.14 -9.12
N LYS A 223 -13.79 -13.16 -9.89
CA LYS A 223 -13.24 -13.50 -11.22
C LYS A 223 -13.26 -12.38 -12.26
N SER A 224 -14.12 -11.37 -12.09
CA SER A 224 -14.19 -10.24 -13.02
C SER A 224 -13.11 -9.19 -12.78
N ILE A 225 -12.40 -9.22 -11.64
CA ILE A 225 -11.27 -8.33 -11.40
C ILE A 225 -10.10 -8.69 -12.32
N CYS A 226 -9.57 -7.68 -12.98
CA CYS A 226 -8.43 -7.76 -13.89
C CYS A 226 -7.14 -7.29 -13.24
N ALA A 227 -7.21 -6.17 -12.51
CA ALA A 227 -6.08 -5.52 -11.89
C ALA A 227 -6.54 -4.66 -10.71
N PHE A 228 -5.60 -4.28 -9.87
CA PHE A 228 -5.81 -3.43 -8.71
C PHE A 228 -4.87 -2.21 -8.74
N LEU A 229 -5.41 -1.02 -9.02
CA LEU A 229 -4.73 0.26 -8.78
C LEU A 229 -4.70 0.55 -7.28
N SER A 230 -3.51 0.45 -6.70
CA SER A 230 -3.30 0.42 -5.26
C SER A 230 -2.20 1.38 -4.85
N HIS A 231 -2.37 1.98 -3.67
CA HIS A 231 -1.29 2.63 -2.95
C HIS A 231 -0.16 1.69 -2.51
N CYS A 232 -0.31 0.37 -2.68
CA CYS A 232 0.67 -0.64 -2.30
C CYS A 232 1.03 -0.66 -0.80
N GLY A 233 0.09 -0.31 0.08
CA GLY A 233 0.21 -0.66 1.50
C GLY A 233 0.24 -2.18 1.69
N TRP A 234 1.04 -2.68 2.63
CA TRP A 234 1.43 -4.09 2.66
C TRP A 234 0.26 -5.08 2.76
N ASN A 235 -0.79 -4.75 3.54
CA ASN A 235 -1.99 -5.58 3.59
C ASN A 235 -2.71 -5.68 2.24
N SER A 236 -2.83 -4.56 1.50
CA SER A 236 -3.44 -4.57 0.17
C SER A 236 -2.63 -5.38 -0.84
N VAL A 237 -1.30 -5.37 -0.70
CA VAL A 237 -0.39 -6.19 -1.52
C VAL A 237 -0.66 -7.68 -1.27
N LEU A 238 -0.65 -8.11 -0.01
CA LEU A 238 -0.90 -9.51 0.35
C LEU A 238 -2.28 -9.99 -0.10
N GLU A 239 -3.31 -9.16 0.05
CA GLU A 239 -4.67 -9.48 -0.42
C GLU A 239 -4.73 -9.65 -1.94
N ALA A 240 -4.02 -8.80 -2.71
CA ALA A 240 -3.96 -8.91 -4.16
C ALA A 240 -3.20 -10.16 -4.62
N LEU A 241 -2.01 -10.40 -4.04
CA LEU A 241 -1.17 -11.56 -4.36
C LEU A 241 -1.88 -12.87 -4.02
N ASN A 242 -2.57 -12.94 -2.88
CA ASN A 242 -3.35 -14.12 -2.49
C ASN A 242 -4.45 -14.46 -3.49
N ASN A 243 -4.99 -13.47 -4.19
CA ASN A 243 -6.03 -13.67 -5.22
C ASN A 243 -5.47 -13.67 -6.65
N GLY A 244 -4.15 -13.64 -6.83
CA GLY A 244 -3.52 -13.61 -8.15
C GLY A 244 -3.86 -12.36 -8.97
N VAL A 245 -4.19 -11.25 -8.32
CA VAL A 245 -4.57 -9.99 -8.99
C VAL A 245 -3.33 -9.11 -9.21
N PRO A 246 -3.00 -8.76 -10.46
CA PRO A 246 -1.93 -7.80 -10.76
C PRO A 246 -2.17 -6.43 -10.13
N LEU A 247 -1.08 -5.74 -9.76
CA LEU A 247 -1.13 -4.43 -9.11
C LEU A 247 -0.71 -3.33 -10.11
N LEU A 248 -1.37 -2.19 -10.04
CA LEU A 248 -0.89 -0.92 -10.61
C LEU A 248 -0.52 -0.03 -9.42
N GLY A 249 0.74 0.38 -9.34
CA GLY A 249 1.32 0.91 -8.11
C GLY A 249 1.30 2.43 -8.12
N TRP A 250 0.61 3.02 -7.15
CA TRP A 250 0.57 4.46 -6.93
C TRP A 250 0.88 4.78 -5.48
N ALA A 251 2.15 4.63 -5.09
CA ALA A 251 2.61 4.93 -3.74
C ALA A 251 2.29 6.38 -3.32
N MET A 252 1.95 6.56 -2.05
CA MET A 252 1.53 7.86 -1.51
C MET A 252 2.30 8.25 -0.24
N ALA A 253 2.60 7.30 0.64
CA ALA A 253 3.24 7.57 1.93
C ALA A 253 4.04 6.37 2.46
N GLY A 254 4.93 6.62 3.41
CA GLY A 254 5.61 5.58 4.19
C GLY A 254 6.34 4.54 3.34
N GLU A 255 6.13 3.27 3.66
CA GLU A 255 6.78 2.12 3.03
C GLU A 255 6.24 1.78 1.62
N GLN A 256 5.19 2.46 1.18
CA GLN A 256 4.54 2.19 -0.11
C GLN A 256 5.47 2.38 -1.31
N PHE A 257 6.34 3.39 -1.28
CA PHE A 257 7.31 3.66 -2.36
C PHE A 257 8.27 2.49 -2.54
N PHE A 258 8.74 1.95 -1.42
CA PHE A 258 9.54 0.76 -1.40
C PHE A 258 8.74 -0.44 -1.93
N ASN A 259 7.52 -0.66 -1.43
CA ASN A 259 6.67 -1.78 -1.85
C ASN A 259 6.44 -1.81 -3.37
N VAL A 260 6.15 -0.65 -3.98
CA VAL A 260 5.99 -0.54 -5.44
C VAL A 260 7.25 -1.00 -6.16
N LYS A 261 8.43 -0.50 -5.77
CA LYS A 261 9.70 -0.86 -6.42
C LYS A 261 10.06 -2.32 -6.21
N PHE A 262 9.88 -2.82 -5.00
CA PHE A 262 10.10 -4.22 -4.67
C PHE A 262 9.26 -5.13 -5.58
N LEU A 263 7.97 -4.86 -5.68
CA LEU A 263 7.07 -5.69 -6.47
C LEU A 263 7.33 -5.58 -7.99
N GLU A 264 7.68 -4.39 -8.49
CA GLU A 264 8.10 -4.17 -9.88
C GLU A 264 9.34 -5.00 -10.23
N GLU A 265 10.36 -5.01 -9.36
CA GLU A 265 11.63 -5.69 -9.62
C GLU A 265 11.59 -7.20 -9.37
N ARG A 266 10.75 -7.68 -8.44
CA ARG A 266 10.84 -9.04 -7.90
C ARG A 266 9.68 -9.93 -8.25
N VAL A 267 8.49 -9.37 -8.39
CA VAL A 267 7.25 -10.14 -8.57
C VAL A 267 6.78 -10.08 -10.02
N GLY A 268 7.21 -9.08 -10.80
CA GLY A 268 6.88 -8.96 -12.22
C GLY A 268 5.40 -8.63 -12.48
N GLY A 269 4.65 -8.28 -11.44
CA GLY A 269 3.19 -8.06 -11.47
C GLY A 269 2.77 -6.59 -11.40
N LEU A 270 3.68 -5.65 -11.66
CA LEU A 270 3.44 -4.21 -11.52
C LEU A 270 3.86 -3.40 -12.75
N CYS A 271 2.93 -2.62 -13.29
CA CYS A 271 3.26 -1.48 -14.16
C CYS A 271 3.38 -0.25 -13.25
N GLY A 272 4.62 0.20 -12.98
CA GLY A 272 4.89 1.45 -12.26
C GLY A 272 4.71 2.67 -13.16
N ASN A 273 4.31 3.80 -12.58
CA ASN A 273 4.55 5.11 -13.21
C ASN A 273 6.06 5.38 -13.15
N ARG A 274 6.71 5.48 -14.31
CA ARG A 274 8.07 5.99 -14.44
C ARG A 274 8.06 7.51 -14.53
#